data_AF-A0A679KCQ3-F1
#
_entry.id   AF-A0A679KCQ3-F1
#
_cell.length_a   1.000
_cell.length_b   1.000
_cell.length_c   1.000
_cell.angle_alpha   90.00
_cell.angle_beta   90.00
_cell.angle_gamma   90.00
#
_symmetry.space_group_name_H-M   'P 1'
#
loop_
_entity.id
_entity.type
_entity.pdbx_description
1 polymer ?
#
loop_
_entity_poly.entity_id
_entity_poly.type
_entity_poly.pdbx_seq_one_letter_code
_entity_poly.pdbx_strand_id
1 'polypeptide(L)'
;MMGKQACYRLSAAGGPDDGPDGRISSSPGTSGLRDLPYRVELWDPAKATVELVLAATVSGSIGYAAYHAATVEFPDRYIVLRHKDAVLSRWNAPTH
;
A
#
# COMPACT_ATOMS: atom_id res chain seq x y z
N MET A 1 1.98 -40.19 19.38
CA MET A 1 1.02 -39.07 19.38
C MET A 1 1.57 -37.93 20.23
N MET A 2 1.20 -36.70 19.87
CA MET A 2 1.53 -35.39 20.48
C MET A 2 2.94 -34.83 20.22
N GLY A 3 3.01 -33.95 19.21
CA GLY A 3 4.09 -32.98 19.06
C GLY A 3 3.89 -31.77 19.98
N LYS A 4 4.94 -30.95 20.13
CA LYS A 4 4.83 -29.56 20.55
C LYS A 4 5.89 -28.72 19.85
N GLN A 5 5.40 -27.63 19.27
CA GLN A 5 6.09 -26.61 18.51
C GLN A 5 7.18 -25.95 19.35
N ALA A 6 8.34 -25.75 18.74
CA ALA A 6 9.39 -24.93 19.31
C ALA A 6 9.13 -23.47 18.93
N CYS A 7 8.44 -22.75 19.82
CA CYS A 7 8.34 -21.30 19.78
C CYS A 7 9.64 -20.72 20.36
N TYR A 8 10.59 -20.33 19.51
CA TYR A 8 11.74 -19.55 19.95
C TYR A 8 11.37 -18.07 19.90
N ARG A 9 10.83 -17.57 21.02
CA ARG A 9 10.64 -16.13 21.27
C ARG A 9 11.96 -15.56 21.79
N LEU A 10 12.70 -14.88 20.93
CA LEU A 10 13.87 -14.09 21.31
C LEU A 10 13.39 -12.80 21.97
N SER A 11 13.42 -12.75 23.30
CA SER A 11 13.19 -11.54 24.10
C SER A 11 14.42 -10.63 24.02
N ALA A 12 14.28 -9.46 23.41
CA ALA A 12 15.26 -8.38 23.54
C ALA A 12 15.06 -7.70 24.90
N ALA A 13 16.09 -7.77 25.74
CA ALA A 13 16.18 -7.03 26.99
C ALA A 13 16.51 -5.55 26.68
N GLY A 14 15.67 -4.64 27.15
CA GLY A 14 15.90 -3.19 27.16
C GLY A 14 14.82 -2.55 28.04
N GLY A 15 15.24 -1.90 29.14
CA GLY A 15 14.40 -1.51 30.28
C GLY A 15 13.39 -0.39 30.02
N PRO A 16 12.63 -0.01 31.06
CA PRO A 16 11.47 0.89 30.96
C PRO A 16 11.91 2.36 31.01
N ASP A 17 11.53 3.14 30.01
CA ASP A 17 11.52 4.61 30.08
C ASP A 17 10.08 5.07 29.87
N ASP A 18 9.55 5.67 30.94
CA ASP A 18 8.21 6.24 31.02
C ASP A 18 8.21 7.60 30.30
N GLY A 19 7.56 7.65 29.14
CA GLY A 19 7.31 8.88 28.40
C GLY A 19 5.83 8.93 27.98
N PRO A 20 5.02 9.88 28.49
CA PRO A 20 3.60 9.96 28.16
C PRO A 20 3.39 10.72 26.85
N ASP A 21 2.41 10.24 26.09
CA ASP A 21 1.81 10.88 24.92
C ASP A 21 2.70 11.06 23.67
N GLY A 22 2.77 9.98 22.92
CA GLY A 22 3.06 10.02 21.50
C GLY A 22 2.34 8.87 20.86
N ARG A 23 1.00 8.95 20.78
CA ARG A 23 0.21 8.08 19.91
C ARG A 23 0.85 8.19 18.54
N ILE A 24 1.67 7.20 18.19
CA ILE A 24 2.23 7.07 16.85
C ILE A 24 1.06 6.64 15.97
N SER A 25 0.12 7.55 15.75
CA SER A 25 -0.72 7.58 14.56
C SER A 25 0.18 7.98 13.39
N SER A 26 1.23 7.19 13.16
CA SER A 26 1.75 7.03 11.82
C SER A 26 0.65 6.28 11.08
N SER A 27 -0.31 7.02 10.51
CA SER A 27 -0.79 6.59 9.20
C SER A 27 0.49 6.46 8.38
N PRO A 28 0.94 5.24 8.01
CA PRO A 28 2.20 5.07 7.30
C PRO A 28 2.13 5.96 6.06
N GLY A 29 3.02 6.96 6.04
CA GLY A 29 2.86 8.17 5.25
C GLY A 29 2.81 7.87 3.76
N THR A 30 1.64 8.08 3.17
CA THR A 30 1.48 8.27 1.71
C THR A 30 2.28 9.50 1.22
N SER A 31 2.77 10.34 2.12
CA SER A 31 3.63 11.51 1.83
C SER A 31 4.93 11.14 1.11
N GLY A 32 5.56 10.00 1.41
CA GLY A 32 6.77 9.54 0.70
C GLY A 32 6.47 8.95 -0.68
N LEU A 33 5.25 8.42 -0.86
CA LEU A 33 4.80 7.87 -2.14
C LEU A 33 4.48 8.97 -3.17
N ARG A 34 4.30 10.22 -2.72
CA ARG A 34 4.00 11.39 -3.56
C ARG A 34 5.20 11.98 -4.29
N ASP A 35 6.42 11.46 -4.12
CA ASP A 35 7.61 11.94 -4.84
C ASP A 35 8.04 10.98 -5.98
N LEU A 36 7.64 9.72 -5.87
CA LEU A 36 8.12 8.67 -6.77
C LEU A 36 7.47 8.75 -8.16
N PRO A 37 8.21 8.39 -9.24
CA PRO A 37 7.72 8.54 -10.60
C PRO A 37 6.59 7.57 -10.93
N TYR A 38 6.62 6.32 -10.46
CA TYR A 38 5.53 5.37 -10.69
C TYR A 38 4.58 5.36 -9.49
N ARG A 39 3.27 5.41 -9.74
CA ARG A 39 2.23 5.43 -8.69
C ARG A 39 1.02 4.62 -9.09
N VAL A 40 0.51 3.85 -8.14
CA VAL A 40 -0.74 3.11 -8.26
C VAL A 40 -1.77 3.84 -7.44
N GLU A 41 -2.72 4.45 -8.12
CA GLU A 41 -3.80 5.24 -7.56
C GLU A 41 -5.08 4.42 -7.56
N LEU A 42 -5.73 4.36 -6.40
CA LEU A 42 -7.08 3.89 -6.23
C LEU A 42 -8.01 5.10 -6.23
N TRP A 43 -8.99 5.06 -7.11
CA TRP A 43 -9.98 6.14 -7.23
C TRP A 43 -11.28 5.74 -6.55
N ASP A 44 -12.00 6.77 -6.11
CA ASP A 44 -13.38 6.65 -5.65
C ASP A 44 -14.26 5.97 -6.73
N PRO A 45 -15.32 5.22 -6.39
CA PRO A 45 -16.20 4.58 -7.37
C PRO A 45 -16.83 5.56 -8.37
N ALA A 46 -17.06 6.82 -8.00
CA ALA A 46 -17.51 7.89 -8.89
C ALA A 46 -16.40 8.39 -9.83
N LYS A 47 -15.16 7.89 -9.70
CA LYS A 47 -13.98 8.27 -10.48
C LYS A 47 -13.69 9.78 -10.42
N ALA A 48 -14.15 10.46 -9.38
CA ALA A 48 -14.02 11.91 -9.22
C ALA A 48 -12.65 12.30 -8.66
N THR A 49 -12.12 11.51 -7.72
CA THR A 49 -10.87 11.81 -7.03
C THR A 49 -10.08 10.53 -6.74
N VAL A 50 -8.75 10.67 -6.64
CA VAL A 50 -7.88 9.64 -6.08
C VAL A 50 -8.18 9.53 -4.59
N GLU A 51 -8.74 8.39 -4.19
CA GLU A 51 -9.06 8.08 -2.79
C GLU A 51 -7.78 7.73 -2.02
N LEU A 52 -6.91 6.91 -2.64
CA LEU A 52 -5.69 6.43 -2.01
C LEU A 52 -4.60 6.14 -3.04
N VAL A 53 -3.33 6.34 -2.67
CA VAL A 53 -2.18 5.83 -3.44
C VAL A 53 -1.73 4.54 -2.77
N LEU A 54 -1.96 3.40 -3.42
CA LEU A 54 -1.64 2.07 -2.90
C LEU A 54 -0.13 1.79 -2.89
N ALA A 55 0.56 2.24 -3.94
CA ALA A 55 2.00 2.07 -4.06
C ALA A 55 2.60 3.20 -4.86
N ALA A 56 3.85 3.53 -4.57
CA ALA A 56 4.66 4.36 -5.45
C ALA A 56 6.11 3.92 -5.40
N THR A 57 6.79 3.97 -6.54
CA THR A 57 8.11 3.36 -6.73
C THR A 57 8.91 4.12 -7.79
N VAL A 58 10.23 3.96 -7.77
CA VAL A 58 11.11 4.40 -8.87
C VAL A 58 11.14 3.42 -10.05
N SER A 59 10.68 2.18 -9.84
CA SER A 59 10.78 1.10 -10.80
C SER A 59 9.43 0.70 -11.37
N GLY A 60 9.30 0.77 -12.69
CA GLY A 60 8.07 0.42 -13.40
C GLY A 60 7.63 -1.02 -13.18
N SER A 61 8.55 -1.97 -12.98
CA SER A 61 8.20 -3.37 -12.72
C SER A 61 7.54 -3.56 -11.35
N ILE A 62 8.05 -2.89 -10.31
CA ILE A 62 7.44 -2.91 -8.97
C ILE A 62 6.08 -2.19 -9.01
N GLY A 63 5.99 -1.07 -9.73
CA GLY A 63 4.72 -0.35 -9.92
C GLY A 63 3.67 -1.21 -10.63
N TYR A 64 4.06 -1.97 -11.66
CA TYR A 64 3.16 -2.86 -12.39
C TYR A 64 2.73 -4.07 -11.56
N ALA A 65 3.64 -4.65 -10.76
CA ALA A 65 3.29 -5.71 -9.82
C ALA A 65 2.28 -5.24 -8.77
N ALA A 66 2.48 -4.05 -8.21
CA ALA A 66 1.55 -3.44 -7.27
C ALA A 66 0.20 -3.12 -7.93
N TYR A 67 0.20 -2.63 -9.17
CA TYR A 67 -1.01 -2.42 -9.97
C TYR A 67 -1.79 -3.73 -10.13
N HIS A 68 -1.13 -4.81 -10.53
CA HIS A 68 -1.79 -6.11 -10.69
C HIS A 68 -2.34 -6.63 -9.37
N ALA A 69 -1.57 -6.54 -8.28
CA ALA A 69 -2.06 -6.91 -6.94
C ALA A 69 -3.31 -6.10 -6.55
N ALA A 70 -3.32 -4.80 -6.84
CA ALA A 70 -4.47 -3.94 -6.60
C ALA A 70 -5.71 -4.38 -7.39
N THR A 71 -5.56 -4.82 -8.65
CA THR A 71 -6.72 -5.31 -9.44
C THR A 71 -7.33 -6.58 -8.87
N VAL A 72 -6.55 -7.39 -8.15
CA VAL A 72 -7.03 -8.60 -7.49
C VAL A 72 -7.68 -8.27 -6.14
N GLU A 73 -7.13 -7.32 -5.40
CA GLU A 73 -7.65 -6.89 -4.09
C GLU A 73 -8.91 -6.01 -4.21
N PHE A 74 -8.97 -5.20 -5.27
CA PHE A 74 -10.09 -4.28 -5.54
C PHE A 74 -10.61 -4.43 -6.98
N PRO A 75 -11.22 -5.57 -7.33
CA PRO A 75 -11.67 -5.84 -8.69
C PRO A 75 -12.74 -4.85 -9.19
N ASP A 76 -13.56 -4.33 -8.26
CA ASP A 76 -14.65 -3.38 -8.51
C ASP A 76 -14.23 -1.90 -8.48
N ARG A 77 -12.96 -1.61 -8.19
CA ARG A 77 -12.47 -0.23 -8.08
C ARG A 77 -11.75 0.23 -9.33
N TYR A 78 -11.76 1.54 -9.52
CA TYR A 78 -10.99 2.16 -10.59
C TYR A 78 -9.55 2.35 -10.12
N ILE A 79 -8.61 1.67 -10.77
CA ILE A 79 -7.20 1.68 -10.41
C ILE A 79 -6.41 2.24 -11.57
N VAL A 80 -5.45 3.12 -11.31
CA VAL A 80 -4.63 3.75 -12.33
C VAL A 80 -3.16 3.63 -11.95
N LEU A 81 -2.36 3.05 -12.83
CA LEU A 81 -0.91 3.16 -12.78
C LEU A 81 -0.50 4.41 -13.56
N ARG A 82 0.02 5.41 -12.84
CA ARG A 82 0.62 6.61 -13.41
C ARG A 82 2.14 6.53 -13.38
N HIS A 83 2.76 7.14 -14.38
CA HIS A 83 4.16 7.49 -14.37
C HIS A 83 4.29 9.01 -14.54
N LYS A 84 4.65 9.69 -13.45
CA LYS A 84 4.62 11.15 -13.31
C LYS A 84 3.23 11.68 -13.66
N ASP A 85 3.07 12.31 -14.82
CA ASP A 85 1.79 12.82 -15.30
C ASP A 85 1.12 11.92 -16.36
N ALA A 86 1.82 10.90 -16.84
CA ALA A 86 1.29 9.99 -17.85
C ALA A 86 0.55 8.81 -17.22
N VAL A 87 -0.64 8.49 -17.71
CA VAL A 87 -1.33 7.25 -17.35
C VAL A 87 -0.73 6.11 -18.18
N LEU A 88 -0.09 5.15 -17.52
CA LEU A 88 0.47 3.96 -18.17
C LEU A 88 -0.58 2.86 -18.34
N SER A 89 -1.38 2.63 -17.30
CA SER A 89 -2.39 1.58 -17.30
C SER A 89 -3.55 1.99 -16.43
N ARG A 90 -4.76 1.58 -16.82
CA ARG A 90 -5.97 1.82 -16.07
C ARG A 90 -6.81 0.56 -16.03
N TRP A 91 -7.28 0.22 -14.85
CA TRP A 91 -8.25 -0.83 -14.61
C TRP A 91 -9.60 -0.17 -14.43
N ASN A 92 -10.49 -0.43 -15.37
CA ASN A 92 -11.91 -0.15 -15.20
C ASN A 92 -12.55 -1.48 -14.83
N ALA A 93 -12.99 -1.60 -13.58
CA ALA A 93 -13.81 -2.72 -13.17
C ALA A 93 -14.96 -2.95 -14.17
N PRO A 94 -15.24 -4.19 -14.58
CA PRO A 94 -16.39 -4.48 -15.42
C PRO A 94 -17.66 -4.05 -14.67
N THR A 95 -18.36 -3.06 -15.23
CA THR A 95 -19.66 -2.62 -14.73
C THR A 95 -20.67 -3.67 -15.20
N HIS A 96 -21.01 -4.62 -14.34
CA HIS A 96 -22.03 -5.64 -14.62
C HIS A 96 -23.36 -5.28 -13.95
#